data_AF-A0AA37QW99-F1
#
_entry.id   AF-A0AA37QW99-F1
#
_cell.length_a   1.000
_cell.length_b   1.000
_cell.length_c   1.000
_cell.angle_alpha   90.00
_cell.angle_beta   90.00
_cell.angle_gamma   90.00
#
_symmetry.space_group_name_H-M   'P 1'
#
loop_
_entity.id
_entity.type
_entity.pdbx_description
1 polymer ?
#
loop_
_entity_poly.entity_id
_entity_poly.type
_entity_poly.pdbx_seq_one_letter_code
_entity_poly.pdbx_strand_id
1 'polypeptide(L)'
;MRALVGIALLLLAFYGGEWIYRSVLRPIDQPTVTLQALATRFNMSGIAGTFYPARHGFRHSSVIAVMAYKIDGLPIPFTVTECPSDAAAESQQQASPPEWQPKRNGSLVIQFPMWDEESWNSVDQVSSVFAGFRQN
;
A
#
# COMPACT_ATOMS: atom_id res chain seq x y z
N MET A 1 -35.87 4.39 24.85
CA MET A 1 -35.93 4.82 23.43
C MET A 1 -35.08 6.06 23.13
N ARG A 2 -35.27 7.20 23.81
CA ARG A 2 -34.50 8.45 23.52
C ARG A 2 -32.97 8.28 23.55
N ALA A 3 -32.45 7.54 24.53
CA ALA A 3 -31.01 7.26 24.63
C ALA A 3 -30.48 6.38 23.48
N LEU A 4 -31.26 5.38 23.04
CA LEU A 4 -30.88 4.52 21.90
C LEU A 4 -30.82 5.32 20.59
N VAL A 5 -31.77 6.25 20.39
CA VAL A 5 -31.76 7.15 19.23
C VAL A 5 -30.55 8.07 19.26
N GLY A 6 -30.19 8.60 20.44
CA GLY A 6 -28.99 9.42 20.61
C GLY A 6 -27.70 8.64 20.30
N ILE A 7 -27.57 7.40 20.78
CA ILE A 7 -26.42 6.53 20.49
C ILE A 7 -26.36 6.19 19.01
N ALA A 8 -27.49 5.85 18.38
CA ALA A 8 -27.55 5.53 16.96
C ALA A 8 -27.12 6.73 16.10
N LEU A 9 -27.57 7.95 16.41
CA LEU A 9 -27.16 9.17 15.72
C LEU A 9 -25.67 9.48 15.91
N LEU A 10 -25.13 9.26 17.11
CA LEU A 10 -23.70 9.42 17.40
C LEU A 10 -22.85 8.46 16.55
N LEU A 11 -23.24 7.17 16.50
CA LEU A 11 -22.57 6.19 15.67
C LEU A 11 -22.67 6.58 14.19
N LEU A 12 -23.84 6.98 13.72
CA LEU A 12 -24.05 7.35 12.31
C LEU A 12 -23.23 8.59 11.93
N ALA A 13 -23.13 9.58 12.81
CA ALA A 13 -22.26 10.75 12.62
C ALA A 13 -20.78 10.36 12.61
N PHE A 14 -20.36 9.45 13.50
CA PHE A 14 -18.96 9.00 13.59
C PHE A 14 -18.55 8.19 12.36
N TYR A 15 -19.33 7.16 11.99
CA TYR A 15 -19.09 6.33 10.82
C TYR A 15 -19.26 7.10 9.52
N GLY A 16 -20.28 7.96 9.43
CA GLY A 16 -20.52 8.80 8.26
C GLY A 16 -19.41 9.84 8.05
N GLY A 17 -19.00 10.51 9.13
CA GLY A 17 -17.88 11.46 9.11
C GLY A 17 -16.58 10.79 8.69
N GLU A 18 -16.29 9.60 9.22
CA GLU A 18 -15.12 8.82 8.84
C GLU A 18 -15.17 8.41 7.36
N TRP A 19 -16.33 7.94 6.87
CA TRP A 19 -16.49 7.56 5.47
C TRP A 19 -16.31 8.74 4.52
N ILE A 20 -16.90 9.90 4.84
CA ILE A 20 -16.76 11.14 4.05
C ILE A 20 -15.31 11.62 4.07
N TYR A 21 -14.67 11.61 5.24
CA TYR A 21 -13.27 11.99 5.35
C TYR A 21 -12.38 11.10 4.47
N ARG A 22 -12.53 9.77 4.57
CA ARG A 22 -11.76 8.79 3.79
C ARG A 22 -12.04 8.86 2.28
N SER A 23 -13.27 9.18 1.88
CA SER A 23 -13.70 9.12 0.47
C SER A 23 -13.52 10.46 -0.26
N VAL A 24 -13.57 11.58 0.44
CA VAL A 24 -13.63 12.91 -0.20
C VAL A 24 -12.53 13.84 0.30
N LEU A 25 -12.29 13.90 1.61
CA LEU A 25 -11.44 14.95 2.18
C LEU A 25 -9.99 14.54 2.39
N ARG A 26 -9.71 13.24 2.56
CA ARG A 26 -8.36 12.75 2.81
C ARG A 26 -7.47 13.07 1.59
N PRO A 27 -6.37 13.81 1.77
CA PRO A 27 -5.41 14.03 0.71
C PRO A 27 -4.92 12.71 0.15
N ILE A 28 -4.77 12.70 -1.17
CA ILE A 28 -4.10 11.63 -1.87
C ILE A 28 -2.61 11.72 -1.54
N ASP A 29 -2.03 10.62 -1.04
CA ASP A 29 -0.60 10.55 -0.77
C ASP A 29 0.17 10.72 -2.09
N GLN A 30 1.09 11.68 -2.11
CA GLN A 30 1.97 11.93 -3.26
C GLN A 30 3.12 10.91 -3.26
N PRO A 31 3.59 10.46 -4.43
CA PRO A 31 4.76 9.58 -4.49
C PRO A 31 6.00 10.33 -3.98
N THR A 32 6.62 9.78 -2.95
CA THR A 32 7.89 10.28 -2.41
C THR A 32 9.04 10.08 -3.40
N VAL A 33 10.16 10.76 -3.17
CA VAL A 33 11.38 10.61 -3.99
C VAL A 33 11.82 9.13 -4.03
N THR A 34 11.73 8.43 -2.90
CA THR A 34 12.03 7.01 -2.77
C THR A 34 11.17 6.15 -3.70
N LEU A 35 9.86 6.37 -3.71
CA LEU A 35 8.92 5.63 -4.56
C LEU A 35 9.13 5.96 -6.05
N GLN A 36 9.43 7.21 -6.40
CA GLN A 36 9.77 7.58 -7.77
C GLN A 36 11.06 6.90 -8.26
N ALA A 37 12.07 6.81 -7.39
CA ALA A 37 13.30 6.09 -7.69
C ALA A 37 13.05 4.59 -7.87
N LEU A 38 12.18 3.99 -7.05
CA LEU A 38 11.75 2.60 -7.20
C LEU A 38 11.01 2.35 -8.52
N ALA A 39 10.08 3.24 -8.91
CA ALA A 39 9.41 3.14 -10.22
C ALA A 39 10.39 3.22 -11.38
N THR A 40 11.37 4.12 -11.28
CA THR A 40 12.44 4.24 -12.28
C THR A 40 13.25 2.95 -12.36
N ARG A 41 13.54 2.32 -11.22
CA ARG A 41 14.25 1.04 -11.16
C ARG A 41 13.43 -0.10 -11.80
N PHE A 42 12.12 -0.18 -11.55
CA PHE A 42 11.25 -1.14 -12.21
C PHE A 42 11.25 -0.97 -13.72
N ASN A 43 11.10 0.27 -14.21
CA ASN A 43 11.15 0.57 -15.65
C ASN A 43 12.50 0.17 -16.27
N MET A 44 13.62 0.46 -15.60
CA MET A 44 14.95 0.05 -16.07
C MET A 44 15.15 -1.47 -16.10
N SER A 45 14.40 -2.22 -15.29
CA SER A 45 14.42 -3.68 -15.24
C SER A 45 13.36 -4.35 -16.13
N GLY A 46 12.70 -3.57 -17.01
CA GLY A 46 11.71 -4.08 -17.95
C GLY A 46 10.31 -4.29 -17.35
N ILE A 47 10.07 -3.84 -16.11
CA ILE A 47 8.75 -3.84 -15.48
C ILE A 47 8.14 -2.46 -15.75
N ALA A 48 7.50 -2.30 -16.91
CA ALA A 48 6.85 -1.06 -17.29
C ALA A 48 5.60 -0.84 -16.43
N GLY A 49 5.49 0.33 -15.80
CA GLY A 49 4.34 0.63 -14.97
C GLY A 49 4.39 2.00 -14.32
N THR A 50 3.33 2.31 -13.57
CA THR A 50 3.19 3.61 -12.89
C THR A 50 2.65 3.46 -11.49
N PHE A 51 3.18 4.27 -10.57
CA PHE A 51 2.55 4.47 -9.27
C PHE A 51 1.32 5.32 -9.43
N TYR A 52 0.23 4.88 -8.81
CA TYR A 52 -0.97 5.66 -8.67
C TYR A 52 -1.41 5.61 -7.19
N PRO A 53 -2.11 6.64 -6.75
CA PRO A 53 -2.46 6.77 -5.35
C PRO A 53 -3.45 5.69 -4.91
N ALA A 54 -3.11 5.00 -3.83
CA ALA A 54 -3.96 3.99 -3.22
C ALA A 54 -4.57 4.55 -1.92
N ARG A 55 -5.89 4.50 -1.81
CA ARG A 55 -6.56 4.84 -0.54
C ARG A 55 -6.37 3.69 0.43
N HIS A 56 -5.65 3.91 1.52
CA HIS A 56 -5.56 2.95 2.62
C HIS A 56 -6.47 3.34 3.80
N GLY A 57 -6.93 2.37 4.58
CA GLY A 57 -7.78 2.60 5.76
C GLY A 57 -7.03 3.23 6.93
N PHE A 58 -7.76 3.80 7.89
CA PHE A 58 -7.20 4.18 9.20
C PHE A 58 -6.99 2.92 10.02
N ARG A 59 -5.73 2.67 10.39
CA ARG A 59 -5.36 1.98 11.62
C ARG A 59 -3.94 2.37 12.00
N HIS A 60 -3.79 3.45 12.78
CA HIS A 60 -2.58 3.79 13.57
C HIS A 60 -1.22 3.53 12.88
N SER A 61 -1.16 3.67 11.56
CA SER A 61 -0.06 3.19 10.76
C SER A 61 0.88 4.38 10.55
N SER A 62 2.00 4.35 11.27
CA SER A 62 3.17 5.17 11.00
C SER A 62 3.61 4.84 9.57
N VAL A 63 3.07 5.55 8.58
CA VAL A 63 3.28 5.33 7.14
C VAL A 63 3.48 6.69 6.50
N ILE A 64 4.55 6.83 5.74
CA ILE A 64 4.90 8.05 5.01
C ILE A 64 4.06 8.13 3.73
N ALA A 65 3.94 7.03 2.98
CA ALA A 65 3.14 6.96 1.77
C ALA A 65 2.70 5.52 1.44
N VAL A 66 1.50 5.37 0.86
CA VAL A 66 1.02 4.12 0.26
C VAL A 66 0.65 4.37 -1.19
N MET A 67 1.30 3.64 -2.10
CA MET A 67 1.03 3.74 -3.54
C MET A 67 0.79 2.37 -4.12
N ALA A 68 -0.11 2.28 -5.09
CA ALA A 68 -0.26 1.07 -5.88
C ALA A 68 0.52 1.22 -7.19
N TYR A 69 1.26 0.18 -7.57
CA TYR A 69 2.01 0.12 -8.81
C TYR A 69 1.27 -0.76 -9.81
N LYS A 70 0.86 -0.16 -10.92
CA LYS A 70 0.23 -0.88 -12.02
C LYS A 70 1.27 -1.22 -13.06
N ILE A 71 1.52 -2.52 -13.24
CA ILE A 71 2.33 -3.04 -14.35
C ILE A 71 1.46 -3.08 -15.60
N ASP A 72 2.02 -2.64 -16.73
CA ASP A 72 1.34 -2.72 -18.01
C ASP A 72 1.09 -4.19 -18.40
N GLY A 73 -0.16 -4.52 -18.72
CA GLY A 73 -0.57 -5.87 -19.06
C GLY A 73 -1.07 -6.73 -17.90
N LEU A 74 -0.88 -6.32 -16.63
CA LEU A 74 -1.46 -7.02 -15.48
C LEU A 74 -2.80 -6.38 -15.02
N PRO A 75 -3.80 -7.20 -14.66
CA PRO A 75 -5.14 -6.70 -14.35
C PRO A 75 -5.22 -6.03 -12.98
N ILE A 76 -4.44 -6.51 -12.01
CA ILE A 76 -4.49 -6.05 -10.62
C ILE A 76 -3.12 -5.48 -10.23
N PRO A 77 -3.05 -4.25 -9.73
CA PRO A 77 -1.82 -3.63 -9.25
C PRO A 77 -1.41 -4.13 -7.85
N PHE A 78 -0.13 -4.03 -7.54
CA PHE A 78 0.40 -4.33 -6.21
C PHE A 78 0.65 -3.06 -5.40
N THR A 79 0.74 -3.17 -4.08
CA THR A 79 0.92 -2.02 -3.19
C THR A 79 2.35 -1.92 -2.71
N VAL A 80 2.88 -0.70 -2.65
CA VAL A 80 4.16 -0.38 -2.01
C VAL A 80 3.89 0.66 -0.92
N THR A 81 4.33 0.36 0.29
CA THR A 81 4.23 1.23 1.46
C THR A 81 5.61 1.69 1.89
N GLU A 82 5.79 2.99 2.09
CA GLU A 82 6.97 3.56 2.74
C GLU A 82 6.65 3.85 4.20
N CYS A 83 7.38 3.19 5.10
CA CYS A 83 7.27 3.36 6.54
C CYS A 83 8.28 4.41 7.04
N PRO A 84 8.05 5.05 8.20
CA PRO A 84 8.97 6.02 8.78
C PRO A 84 10.18 5.38 9.45
N SER A 85 10.18 4.06 9.64
CA SER A 85 11.32 3.31 10.15
C SER A 85 11.25 1.84 9.74
N ASP A 86 12.40 1.18 9.81
CA ASP A 86 12.53 -0.27 9.60
C ASP A 86 11.66 -1.08 10.58
N ALA A 87 11.56 -0.64 11.83
CA ALA A 87 10.71 -1.29 12.84
C ALA A 87 9.22 -1.19 12.49
N ALA A 88 8.78 -0.06 11.95
CA ALA A 88 7.41 0.10 11.48
C ALA A 88 7.14 -0.80 10.26
N ALA A 89 8.09 -0.90 9.34
CA ALA A 89 8.00 -1.79 8.18
C ALA A 89 7.95 -3.28 8.60
N GLU A 90 8.72 -3.68 9.61
CA GLU A 90 8.68 -5.02 10.17
C GLU A 90 7.31 -5.34 10.80
N SER A 91 6.75 -4.41 11.58
CA SER A 91 5.41 -4.56 12.16
C SER A 91 4.34 -4.72 11.06
N GLN A 92 4.45 -3.96 9.97
CA GLN A 92 3.53 -4.07 8.84
C GLN A 92 3.70 -5.41 8.10
N GLN A 93 4.92 -5.92 7.99
CA GLN A 93 5.17 -7.23 7.40
C GLN A 93 4.49 -8.36 8.17
N GLN A 94 4.57 -8.32 9.50
CA GLN A 94 4.01 -9.34 10.41
C GLN A 94 2.48 -9.28 10.52
N ALA A 95 1.86 -8.15 10.17
CA ALA A 95 0.41 -7.95 10.28
C ALA A 95 -0.40 -8.66 9.18
N SER A 96 0.24 -9.19 8.14
CA SER A 96 -0.44 -9.80 6.99
C SER A 96 -0.47 -11.34 7.07
N PRO A 97 -1.52 -12.01 6.55
CA PRO A 97 -1.61 -13.47 6.55
C PRO A 97 -0.41 -14.14 5.83
N PRO A 98 0.01 -15.34 6.27
CA PRO A 98 1.23 -15.99 5.80
C PRO A 98 1.26 -16.36 4.30
N GLU A 99 0.09 -16.50 3.66
CA GLU A 99 -0.03 -16.85 2.24
C GLU A 99 0.24 -15.66 1.30
N TRP A 100 0.12 -14.43 1.80
CA TRP A 100 0.26 -13.18 1.04
C TRP A 100 1.38 -12.32 1.64
N GLN A 101 2.44 -12.96 2.11
CA GLN A 101 3.44 -12.29 2.93
C GLN A 101 4.05 -11.11 2.18
N PRO A 102 3.81 -9.88 2.66
CA PRO A 102 4.48 -8.72 2.11
C PRO A 102 5.99 -8.88 2.29
N LYS A 103 6.76 -8.38 1.33
CA LYS A 103 8.23 -8.40 1.39
C LYS A 103 8.71 -7.03 1.84
N ARG A 104 9.75 -6.99 2.67
CA ARG A 104 10.37 -5.75 3.18
C ARG A 104 11.72 -5.51 2.52
N ASN A 105 12.02 -4.23 2.27
CA ASN A 105 13.35 -3.75 1.95
C ASN A 105 13.61 -2.40 2.64
N GLY A 106 14.37 -2.42 3.74
CA GLY A 106 14.54 -1.26 4.62
C GLY A 106 13.19 -0.81 5.20
N SER A 107 12.82 0.44 4.91
CA SER A 107 11.54 1.03 5.30
C SER A 107 10.40 0.78 4.29
N LEU A 108 10.67 0.14 3.15
CA LEU A 108 9.66 -0.17 2.15
C LEU A 108 9.06 -1.56 2.37
N VAL A 109 7.76 -1.67 2.12
CA VAL A 109 7.00 -2.92 2.18
C VAL A 109 6.20 -3.07 0.89
N ILE A 110 6.40 -4.17 0.17
CA ILE A 110 5.61 -4.53 -1.02
C ILE A 110 4.58 -5.59 -0.64
N GLN A 111 3.35 -5.41 -1.09
CA GLN A 111 2.26 -6.35 -0.91
C GLN A 111 1.63 -6.67 -2.26
N PHE A 112 1.67 -7.94 -2.64
CA PHE A 112 1.04 -8.43 -3.86
C PHE A 112 -0.42 -8.78 -3.59
N PRO A 113 -1.33 -8.47 -4.53
CA PRO A 113 -2.68 -9.02 -4.49
C PRO A 113 -2.64 -10.52 -4.82
N MET A 114 -3.78 -11.18 -4.66
CA MET A 114 -3.97 -12.53 -5.18
C MET A 114 -3.94 -12.49 -6.71
N TRP A 115 -2.80 -12.84 -7.29
CA TRP A 115 -2.66 -13.11 -8.72
C TRP A 115 -2.74 -14.62 -8.98
N ASP A 116 -3.09 -14.98 -10.21
CA ASP A 116 -3.10 -16.36 -10.70
C ASP A 116 -1.69 -16.96 -10.78
N GLU A 117 -1.60 -18.27 -10.96
CA GLU A 117 -0.34 -19.01 -11.11
C GLU A 117 0.51 -18.48 -12.29
N GLU A 118 -0.13 -17.98 -13.34
CA GLU A 118 0.54 -17.44 -14.52
C GLU A 118 1.34 -16.15 -14.22
N SER A 119 0.91 -15.40 -13.20
CA SER A 119 1.55 -14.14 -12.78
C SER A 119 2.72 -14.32 -11.80
N TRP A 120 3.04 -15.55 -11.36
CA TRP A 120 4.11 -15.78 -10.36
C TRP A 120 5.49 -15.36 -10.88
N ASN A 121 5.75 -15.52 -12.17
CA ASN A 121 6.98 -15.03 -12.80
C ASN A 121 7.14 -13.51 -12.63
N SER A 122 6.04 -12.76 -12.74
CA SER A 122 6.04 -11.32 -12.50
C SER A 122 6.25 -10.99 -11.02
N VAL A 123 5.65 -11.76 -10.09
CA VAL A 123 5.89 -11.60 -8.64
C VAL A 123 7.37 -11.78 -8.32
N ASP A 124 8.02 -12.81 -8.86
CA ASP A 124 9.43 -13.10 -8.60
C ASP A 124 10.34 -12.04 -9.20
N GLN A 125 10.07 -11.60 -10.43
CA GLN A 125 10.82 -10.52 -11.07
C GLN A 125 10.71 -9.21 -10.27
N VAL A 126 9.49 -8.81 -9.90
CA VAL A 126 9.24 -7.60 -9.10
C VAL A 126 9.91 -7.73 -7.74
N SER A 127 9.78 -8.88 -7.07
CA SER A 127 10.40 -9.14 -5.78
C SER A 127 11.91 -9.05 -5.82
N SER A 128 12.54 -9.56 -6.88
CA SER A 128 13.98 -9.53 -7.07
C SER A 128 14.49 -8.10 -7.27
N VAL A 129 13.81 -7.32 -8.13
CA VAL A 129 14.14 -5.91 -8.37
C VAL A 129 13.91 -5.09 -7.09
N PHE A 130 12.83 -5.35 -6.38
CA PHE A 130 12.51 -4.71 -5.11
C PHE A 130 13.56 -5.00 -4.04
N ALA A 131 14.00 -6.25 -3.88
CA ALA A 131 15.04 -6.62 -2.91
C ALA A 131 16.42 -6.04 -3.25
N GLY A 132 16.71 -5.86 -4.56
CA GLY A 132 17.95 -5.25 -5.02
C GLY A 132 17.98 -3.72 -4.99
N PHE A 133 16.85 -3.06 -4.70
CA PHE A 133 16.77 -1.61 -4.59
C PHE A 133 17.51 -1.12 -3.35
N ARG A 134 18.33 -0.08 -3.47
CA ARG A 134 18.95 0.60 -2.33
C ARG A 134 18.41 2.02 -2.26
N GLN A 135 17.90 2.39 -1.09
CA GLN A 135 17.57 3.77 -0.77
C GLN A 135 18.91 4.51 -0.62
N ASN A 136 19.26 5.32 -1.62
CA ASN A 136 20.44 6.19 -1.57
C ASN A 136 20.19 7.37 -0.64
#